data_AF-A0A5B9VUH4-F1
#
_entry.id   AF-A0A5B9VUH4-F1
#
_cell.length_a   1.000
_cell.length_b   1.000
_cell.length_c   1.000
_cell.angle_alpha   90.00
_cell.angle_beta   90.00
_cell.angle_gamma   90.00
#
_symmetry.space_group_name_H-M   'P 1'
#
loop_
_entity.id
_entity.type
_entity.pdbx_description
1 polymer ?
#
loop_
_entity_poly.entity_id
_entity_poly.type
_entity_poly.pdbx_seq_one_letter_code
_entity_poly.pdbx_strand_id
1 'polypeptide(L)'
;MSGFDKVGRNTGAGKFEAEIAVGPKLVCQYLVYNYNIDGNVLKPEHRDDLDRHVVPLLRDQNVHAELTGTASRSGDSEYNRQLSPGRVLRVKQHLRGKGIPESKLPGPDIRAAGEDLSTSISDEDERDRGVRIRIGMGIKALPIWPTIVVPVIVTADGPKPIDLPPPPPAPDAEGRWTIRQIHGSNASVGFGASVPFAGASVAGSLVEYHFLLVNRKTSQMAQCRFFGPGVSGGVAPADWERLPGAGKVSFGPTGGVSFTMQSKTWNNFSTRKDVDFPSFHGKAVWIEPAGLGLTTSAGVTPRLVLPDVGVTVEVSTGNTIGTPGSTLSAGTFACKEPVPLKLP
;
A
#
# COMPACT_ATOMS: atom_id res chain seq x y z
N MET A 1 -29.84 -4.50 16.75
CA MET A 1 -28.93 -5.27 17.62
C MET A 1 -28.42 -4.37 18.77
N SER A 2 -29.26 -4.08 19.77
CA SER A 2 -28.95 -3.13 20.86
C SER A 2 -28.46 -3.79 22.17
N GLY A 3 -28.08 -5.09 22.14
CA GLY A 3 -27.83 -5.88 23.36
C GLY A 3 -26.37 -6.09 23.76
N PHE A 4 -25.39 -5.52 23.06
CA PHE A 4 -23.96 -5.83 23.26
C PHE A 4 -23.12 -4.64 23.75
N ASP A 5 -23.73 -3.53 24.19
CA ASP A 5 -22.98 -2.40 24.76
C ASP A 5 -22.65 -2.69 26.23
N LYS A 6 -21.36 -2.90 26.52
CA LYS A 6 -20.84 -2.98 27.88
C LYS A 6 -19.97 -1.75 28.12
N VAL A 7 -20.43 -0.86 29.00
CA VAL A 7 -19.69 0.36 29.34
C VAL A 7 -18.43 0.03 30.15
N GLY A 8 -18.52 -0.92 31.08
CA GLY A 8 -17.40 -1.32 31.93
C GLY A 8 -17.02 -0.28 33.01
N ARG A 9 -16.01 -0.60 33.81
CA ARG A 9 -15.43 0.31 34.82
C ARG A 9 -14.52 1.34 34.16
N ASN A 10 -14.69 2.61 34.51
CA ASN A 10 -13.96 3.72 33.90
C ASN A 10 -12.45 3.63 34.13
N THR A 11 -11.66 3.75 33.04
CA THR A 11 -10.18 3.77 33.05
C THR A 11 -9.58 5.11 32.61
N GLY A 12 -10.39 6.18 32.57
CA GLY A 12 -9.99 7.50 32.11
C GLY A 12 -10.23 7.72 30.62
N ALA A 13 -9.50 8.66 30.00
CA ALA A 13 -9.66 9.00 28.59
C ALA A 13 -9.19 7.87 27.65
N GLY A 14 -9.83 7.76 26.49
CA GLY A 14 -9.35 6.87 25.43
C GLY A 14 -7.98 7.30 24.92
N LYS A 15 -7.15 6.33 24.54
CA LYS A 15 -5.81 6.58 23.98
C LYS A 15 -5.68 6.02 22.57
N PHE A 16 -4.85 6.68 21.77
CA PHE A 16 -4.58 6.35 20.38
C PHE A 16 -3.07 6.51 20.12
N GLU A 17 -2.45 5.51 19.51
CA GLU A 17 -1.02 5.50 19.22
C GLU A 17 -0.77 4.97 17.81
N ALA A 18 0.12 5.63 17.06
CA ALA A 18 0.60 5.14 15.79
C ALA A 18 1.84 4.26 16.05
N GLU A 19 1.79 3.00 15.61
CA GLU A 19 2.91 2.09 15.71
C GLU A 19 3.63 2.03 14.35
N ILE A 20 4.95 2.22 14.37
CA ILE A 20 5.77 2.05 13.17
C ILE A 20 5.84 0.55 12.90
N ALA A 21 5.09 0.10 11.91
CA ALA A 21 5.08 -1.30 11.53
C ALA A 21 5.73 -1.44 10.15
N VAL A 22 6.85 -2.17 10.11
CA VAL A 22 7.65 -2.37 8.90
C VAL A 22 7.17 -3.66 8.22
N GLY A 23 6.57 -3.55 7.04
CA GLY A 23 6.19 -4.71 6.24
C GLY A 23 5.89 -4.34 4.79
N PRO A 24 6.15 -5.23 3.81
CA PRO A 24 6.08 -4.90 2.38
C PRO A 24 4.66 -4.55 1.87
N LYS A 25 3.61 -4.84 2.64
CA LYS A 25 2.21 -4.55 2.32
C LYS A 25 1.52 -3.64 3.34
N LEU A 26 2.22 -3.27 4.41
CA LEU A 26 1.65 -2.53 5.53
C LEU A 26 2.02 -1.06 5.38
N VAL A 27 1.01 -0.19 5.32
CA VAL A 27 1.20 1.25 5.19
C VAL A 27 1.43 1.86 6.57
N CYS A 28 0.56 1.51 7.52
CA CYS A 28 0.63 1.99 8.89
C CYS A 28 -0.13 1.06 9.84
N GLN A 29 0.17 1.18 11.12
CA GLN A 29 -0.51 0.48 12.19
C GLN A 29 -0.92 1.47 13.28
N TYR A 30 -2.14 1.32 13.78
CA TYR A 30 -2.67 2.13 14.88
C TYR A 30 -3.14 1.22 16.01
N LEU A 31 -2.96 1.67 17.24
CA LEU A 31 -3.49 1.03 18.44
C LEU A 31 -4.51 1.97 19.07
N VAL A 32 -5.77 1.52 19.14
CA VAL A 32 -6.85 2.18 19.90
C VAL A 32 -6.96 1.44 21.23
N TYR A 33 -6.63 2.08 22.35
CA TYR A 33 -6.48 1.36 23.62
C TYR A 33 -6.98 2.16 24.83
N ASN A 34 -6.77 1.60 26.02
CA ASN A 34 -7.35 2.08 27.28
C ASN A 34 -8.89 2.09 27.26
N TYR A 35 -9.50 1.00 26.80
CA TYR A 35 -10.92 0.76 27.02
C TYR A 35 -11.21 0.59 28.52
N ASN A 36 -12.46 0.85 28.90
CA ASN A 36 -12.94 0.54 30.23
C ASN A 36 -12.78 -0.96 30.53
N ILE A 37 -12.53 -1.30 31.79
CA ILE A 37 -12.45 -2.71 32.25
C ILE A 37 -13.83 -3.33 32.05
N ASP A 38 -13.90 -4.52 31.46
CA ASP A 38 -15.15 -5.18 31.03
C ASP A 38 -15.96 -4.42 29.97
N GLY A 39 -15.38 -3.33 29.43
CA GLY A 39 -16.01 -2.46 28.46
C GLY A 39 -15.59 -2.75 27.02
N ASN A 40 -16.55 -2.59 26.11
CA ASN A 40 -16.31 -2.64 24.67
C ASN A 40 -16.70 -1.35 23.92
N VAL A 41 -17.28 -0.38 24.62
CA VAL A 41 -17.74 0.88 24.04
C VAL A 41 -16.56 1.78 23.69
N LEU A 42 -16.57 2.33 22.47
CA LEU A 42 -15.63 3.37 22.04
C LEU A 42 -15.89 4.67 22.83
N LYS A 43 -14.83 5.17 23.46
CA LYS A 43 -14.82 6.47 24.14
C LYS A 43 -14.82 7.61 23.11
N PRO A 44 -15.19 8.84 23.50
CA PRO A 44 -15.17 9.99 22.59
C PRO A 44 -13.80 10.21 21.94
N GLU A 45 -12.71 10.12 22.72
CA GLU A 45 -11.35 10.36 22.22
C GLU A 45 -10.97 9.34 21.13
N HIS A 46 -11.37 8.08 21.29
CA HIS A 46 -11.15 7.06 20.28
C HIS A 46 -11.83 7.41 18.95
N ARG A 47 -13.05 7.96 19.00
CA ARG A 47 -13.80 8.32 17.79
C ARG A 47 -13.14 9.49 17.07
N ASP A 48 -12.72 10.50 17.83
CA ASP A 48 -12.06 11.69 17.30
C ASP A 48 -10.74 11.32 16.62
N ASP A 49 -9.94 10.43 17.22
CA ASP A 49 -8.68 10.00 16.62
C ASP A 49 -8.87 9.06 15.43
N LEU A 50 -9.87 8.17 15.45
CA LEU A 50 -10.24 7.36 14.29
C LEU A 50 -10.66 8.25 13.12
N ASP A 51 -11.46 9.29 13.38
CA ASP A 51 -11.93 10.23 12.37
C ASP A 51 -10.80 11.08 11.80
N ARG A 52 -9.85 11.48 12.64
CA ARG A 52 -8.70 12.32 12.25
C ARG A 52 -7.65 11.54 11.45
N HIS A 53 -7.35 10.29 11.83
CA HIS A 53 -6.20 9.56 11.29
C HIS A 53 -6.58 8.38 10.39
N VAL A 54 -7.58 7.57 10.77
CA VAL A 54 -7.88 6.31 10.09
C VAL A 54 -8.87 6.51 8.94
N VAL A 55 -9.91 7.31 9.14
CA VAL A 55 -10.95 7.55 8.12
C VAL A 55 -10.39 8.17 6.83
N PRO A 56 -9.50 9.18 6.86
CA PRO A 56 -8.94 9.75 5.63
C PRO A 56 -8.15 8.73 4.83
N LEU A 57 -7.36 7.88 5.51
CA LEU A 57 -6.58 6.82 4.86
C LEU A 57 -7.50 5.79 4.20
N LEU A 58 -8.52 5.31 4.92
CA LEU A 58 -9.46 4.32 4.38
C LEU A 58 -10.40 4.88 3.29
N ARG A 59 -10.49 6.20 3.12
CA ARG A 59 -11.18 6.78 1.96
C ARG A 59 -10.36 6.65 0.68
N ASP A 60 -9.03 6.63 0.77
CA ASP A 60 -8.17 6.41 -0.39
C ASP A 60 -8.40 5.03 -1.02
N GLN A 61 -8.42 4.95 -2.34
CA GLN A 61 -9.08 3.89 -3.11
C GLN A 61 -8.40 2.51 -3.04
N ASN A 62 -7.21 2.39 -2.46
CA ASN A 62 -6.41 1.16 -2.53
C ASN A 62 -5.87 0.67 -1.18
N VAL A 63 -6.56 0.95 -0.09
CA VAL A 63 -6.21 0.39 1.23
C VAL A 63 -7.39 -0.31 1.88
N HIS A 64 -7.09 -1.27 2.74
CA HIS A 64 -8.03 -1.93 3.62
C HIS A 64 -7.48 -1.95 5.05
N ALA A 65 -8.38 -2.02 6.04
CA ALA A 65 -8.02 -2.27 7.42
C ALA A 65 -8.16 -3.75 7.76
N GLU A 66 -7.20 -4.28 8.50
CA GLU A 66 -7.36 -5.47 9.33
C GLU A 66 -7.54 -5.00 10.78
N LEU A 67 -8.52 -5.56 11.47
CA LEU A 67 -8.84 -5.21 12.86
C LEU A 67 -8.61 -6.44 13.73
N THR A 68 -7.76 -6.29 14.74
CA THR A 68 -7.45 -7.35 15.71
C THR A 68 -7.73 -6.84 17.12
N GLY A 69 -8.62 -7.51 17.84
CA GLY A 69 -8.93 -7.18 19.23
C GLY A 69 -7.99 -7.90 20.18
N THR A 70 -7.49 -7.19 21.17
CA THR A 70 -6.66 -7.73 22.26
C THR A 70 -7.35 -7.50 23.61
N ALA A 71 -6.99 -8.31 24.59
CA ALA A 71 -7.38 -8.17 25.98
C ALA A 71 -6.16 -8.31 26.89
N SER A 72 -6.26 -7.71 28.08
CA SER A 72 -5.29 -7.88 29.17
C SER A 72 -5.30 -9.34 29.65
N ARG A 73 -4.19 -9.82 30.22
CA ARG A 73 -4.05 -11.18 30.78
C ARG A 73 -4.80 -11.36 32.10
N SER A 74 -5.27 -10.28 32.69
CA SER A 74 -6.12 -10.35 33.88
C SER A 74 -7.47 -10.99 33.56
N GLY A 75 -7.98 -11.77 34.52
CA GLY A 75 -9.32 -12.33 34.47
C GLY A 75 -9.42 -13.67 33.73
N ASP A 76 -10.62 -14.00 33.30
CA ASP A 76 -10.94 -15.26 32.63
C ASP A 76 -10.65 -15.16 31.13
N SER A 77 -9.88 -16.12 30.60
CA SER A 77 -9.41 -16.08 29.21
C SER A 77 -10.55 -16.28 28.20
N GLU A 78 -11.58 -17.07 28.54
CA GLU A 78 -12.77 -17.25 27.70
C GLU A 78 -13.56 -15.95 27.63
N TYR A 79 -13.72 -15.27 28.76
CA TYR A 79 -14.33 -13.95 28.82
C TYR A 79 -13.57 -12.92 27.99
N ASN A 80 -12.23 -12.88 28.08
CA ASN A 80 -11.38 -12.00 27.28
C ASN A 80 -11.49 -12.27 25.77
N ARG A 81 -11.62 -13.54 25.38
CA ARG A 81 -11.89 -13.96 23.99
C ARG A 81 -13.28 -13.52 23.51
N GLN A 82 -14.28 -13.43 24.38
CA GLN A 82 -15.61 -12.91 24.02
C GLN A 82 -15.65 -11.38 23.97
N LEU A 83 -14.87 -10.69 24.81
CA LEU A 83 -14.87 -9.23 24.90
C LEU A 83 -14.12 -8.55 23.75
N SER A 84 -12.98 -9.10 23.34
CA SER A 84 -12.13 -8.54 22.28
C SER A 84 -12.83 -8.39 20.90
N PRO A 85 -13.65 -9.33 20.39
CA PRO A 85 -14.42 -9.12 19.16
C PRO A 85 -15.47 -8.02 19.33
N GLY A 86 -16.04 -7.86 20.53
CA GLY A 86 -16.95 -6.76 20.84
C GLY A 86 -16.33 -5.39 20.57
N ARG A 87 -15.07 -5.18 20.99
CA ARG A 87 -14.33 -3.93 20.73
C ARG A 87 -14.08 -3.72 19.24
N VAL A 88 -13.65 -4.77 18.53
CA VAL A 88 -13.42 -4.71 17.08
C VAL A 88 -14.70 -4.35 16.33
N LEU A 89 -15.83 -4.94 16.71
CA LEU A 89 -17.13 -4.63 16.11
C LEU A 89 -17.52 -3.17 16.29
N ARG A 90 -17.19 -2.53 17.43
CA ARG A 90 -17.44 -1.10 17.63
C ARG A 90 -16.57 -0.22 16.76
N VAL A 91 -15.27 -0.54 16.62
CA VAL A 91 -14.39 0.15 15.67
C VAL A 91 -14.93 0.01 14.25
N LYS A 92 -15.29 -1.21 13.83
CA LYS A 92 -15.87 -1.48 12.51
C LYS A 92 -17.16 -0.70 12.29
N GLN A 93 -18.09 -0.71 13.25
CA GLN A 93 -19.36 0.01 13.17
C GLN A 93 -19.15 1.52 13.06
N HIS A 94 -18.22 2.08 13.83
CA HIS A 94 -17.85 3.50 13.76
C HIS A 94 -17.33 3.86 12.36
N LEU A 95 -16.37 3.09 11.83
CA LEU A 95 -15.81 3.31 10.48
C LEU A 95 -16.89 3.18 9.39
N ARG A 96 -17.80 2.22 9.49
CA ARG A 96 -18.96 2.10 8.57
C ARG A 96 -19.88 3.31 8.66
N GLY A 97 -20.14 3.82 9.87
CA GLY A 97 -20.91 5.05 10.09
C GLY A 97 -20.29 6.29 9.45
N LYS A 98 -18.98 6.27 9.17
CA LYS A 98 -18.23 7.32 8.47
C LYS A 98 -18.19 7.14 6.94
N GLY A 99 -18.92 6.15 6.41
CA GLY A 99 -19.04 5.85 4.99
C GLY A 99 -17.94 4.95 4.44
N ILE A 100 -17.12 4.29 5.28
CA ILE A 100 -16.12 3.32 4.80
C ILE A 100 -16.84 2.05 4.33
N PRO A 101 -16.63 1.60 3.07
CA PRO A 101 -17.30 0.42 2.54
C PRO A 101 -16.83 -0.87 3.21
N GLU A 102 -17.71 -1.86 3.28
CA GLU A 102 -17.43 -3.18 3.88
C GLU A 102 -16.24 -3.88 3.22
N SER A 103 -15.99 -3.63 1.92
CA SER A 103 -14.84 -4.18 1.18
C SER A 103 -13.47 -3.73 1.70
N LYS A 104 -13.41 -2.63 2.47
CA LYS A 104 -12.17 -2.12 3.09
C LYS A 104 -12.04 -2.48 4.55
N LEU A 105 -13.05 -3.11 5.13
CA LEU A 105 -13.05 -3.55 6.52
C LEU A 105 -12.93 -5.08 6.52
N PRO A 106 -12.43 -5.71 7.60
CA PRO A 106 -12.47 -7.16 7.68
C PRO A 106 -13.94 -7.59 7.65
N GLY A 107 -14.27 -8.59 6.83
CA GLY A 107 -15.62 -9.16 6.71
C GLY A 107 -16.04 -9.92 7.99
N PRO A 108 -16.48 -11.17 7.91
CA PRO A 108 -16.74 -11.97 9.12
C PRO A 108 -15.46 -12.36 9.86
N ASP A 109 -14.28 -12.26 9.22
CA ASP A 109 -12.97 -12.64 9.76
C ASP A 109 -12.41 -11.65 10.80
N ILE A 110 -13.22 -11.28 11.80
CA ILE A 110 -12.74 -10.49 12.93
C ILE A 110 -11.81 -11.37 13.75
N ARG A 111 -10.53 -10.97 13.85
CA ARG A 111 -9.56 -11.68 14.67
C ARG A 111 -9.68 -11.21 16.11
N ALA A 112 -10.13 -12.11 16.97
CA ALA A 112 -10.08 -11.97 18.41
C ALA A 112 -8.90 -12.78 18.91
N ALA A 113 -7.83 -12.09 19.32
CA ALA A 113 -6.69 -12.76 19.93
C ALA A 113 -6.89 -12.99 21.43
N GLY A 114 -7.84 -12.28 22.06
CA GLY A 114 -7.90 -12.25 23.53
C GLY A 114 -6.53 -11.81 24.08
N GLU A 115 -6.00 -12.59 25.01
CA GLU A 115 -4.68 -12.40 25.62
C GLU A 115 -3.52 -13.04 24.82
N ASP A 116 -3.80 -13.82 23.77
CA ASP A 116 -2.78 -14.62 23.06
C ASP A 116 -1.73 -13.76 22.33
N LEU A 117 -2.03 -12.48 22.08
CA LEU A 117 -1.11 -11.51 21.46
C LEU A 117 -0.59 -10.45 22.46
N SER A 118 -0.81 -10.66 23.76
CA SER A 118 -0.30 -9.79 24.83
C SER A 118 1.23 -9.88 24.86
N THR A 119 1.91 -8.77 24.59
CA THR A 119 3.39 -8.69 24.68
C THR A 119 3.86 -8.02 25.96
N SER A 120 2.95 -7.54 26.79
CA SER A 120 3.28 -6.79 27.99
C SER A 120 3.76 -7.68 29.13
N ILE A 121 4.66 -7.12 29.93
CA ILE A 121 5.22 -7.79 31.11
C ILE A 121 4.19 -7.80 32.27
N SER A 122 3.34 -6.77 32.33
CA SER A 122 2.29 -6.65 33.33
C SER A 122 1.05 -7.41 32.90
N ASP A 123 0.40 -8.10 33.85
CA ASP A 123 -0.90 -8.73 33.63
C ASP A 123 -2.00 -7.70 33.33
N GLU A 124 -1.77 -6.43 33.66
CA GLU A 124 -2.75 -5.34 33.56
C GLU A 124 -2.23 -4.16 32.74
N ASP A 125 -1.76 -4.42 31.52
CA ASP A 125 -1.41 -3.35 30.59
C ASP A 125 -2.67 -2.78 29.89
N GLU A 126 -2.76 -1.45 29.84
CA GLU A 126 -3.80 -0.74 29.10
C GLU A 126 -3.69 -0.91 27.59
N ARG A 127 -2.49 -1.20 27.07
CA ARG A 127 -2.23 -1.44 25.65
C ARG A 127 -2.82 -2.77 25.17
N ASP A 128 -2.87 -3.76 26.06
CA ASP A 128 -3.49 -5.04 25.75
C ASP A 128 -5.01 -4.92 25.73
N ARG A 129 -5.60 -3.96 26.46
CA ARG A 129 -7.03 -3.64 26.38
C ARG A 129 -7.33 -2.72 25.20
N GLY A 130 -7.21 -3.24 23.98
CA GLY A 130 -7.28 -2.42 22.77
C GLY A 130 -7.71 -3.13 21.48
N VAL A 131 -7.65 -2.37 20.40
CA VAL A 131 -7.85 -2.83 19.02
C VAL A 131 -6.67 -2.34 18.19
N ARG A 132 -5.94 -3.26 17.59
CA ARG A 132 -4.91 -2.97 16.58
C ARG A 132 -5.57 -2.87 15.21
N ILE A 133 -5.27 -1.79 14.52
CA ILE A 133 -5.75 -1.48 13.18
C ILE A 133 -4.54 -1.48 12.25
N ARG A 134 -4.46 -2.47 11.36
CA ARG A 134 -3.38 -2.57 10.37
C ARG A 134 -3.92 -2.13 9.03
N ILE A 135 -3.35 -1.08 8.44
CA ILE A 135 -3.78 -0.60 7.13
C ILE A 135 -2.86 -1.20 6.08
N GLY A 136 -3.41 -2.15 5.33
CA GLY A 136 -2.74 -2.84 4.24
C GLY A 136 -3.09 -2.24 2.89
N MET A 137 -2.15 -2.30 1.95
CA MET A 137 -2.44 -1.99 0.55
C MET A 137 -3.27 -3.08 -0.13
N GLY A 138 -4.05 -2.65 -1.10
CA GLY A 138 -4.87 -3.49 -1.96
C GLY A 138 -6.32 -3.56 -1.48
N ILE A 139 -7.15 -4.16 -2.33
CA ILE A 139 -8.53 -4.50 -2.01
C ILE A 139 -8.45 -5.91 -1.43
N LYS A 140 -8.84 -6.13 -0.17
CA LYS A 140 -9.03 -7.49 0.32
C LYS A 140 -10.10 -8.09 -0.60
N ALA A 141 -9.77 -9.16 -1.31
CA ALA A 141 -10.74 -9.85 -2.15
C ALA A 141 -11.96 -10.11 -1.27
N LEU A 142 -13.13 -9.59 -1.68
CA LEU A 142 -14.36 -9.87 -0.96
C LEU A 142 -14.42 -11.40 -0.80
N PRO A 143 -14.72 -11.92 0.41
CA PRO A 143 -15.02 -13.34 0.51
C PRO A 143 -16.08 -13.58 -0.54
N ILE A 144 -15.76 -14.44 -1.51
CA ILE A 144 -16.72 -14.92 -2.48
C ILE A 144 -17.64 -15.76 -1.60
N TRP A 145 -18.65 -15.12 -1.01
CA TRP A 145 -19.82 -15.83 -0.55
C TRP A 145 -20.17 -16.73 -1.72
N PRO A 146 -20.33 -18.06 -1.53
CA PRO A 146 -20.76 -18.90 -2.63
C PRO A 146 -21.98 -18.22 -3.18
N THR A 147 -21.85 -17.61 -4.38
CA THR A 147 -23.00 -17.10 -5.09
C THR A 147 -23.86 -18.34 -5.15
N ILE A 148 -25.03 -18.31 -4.50
CA ILE A 148 -25.99 -19.37 -4.69
C ILE A 148 -26.27 -19.28 -6.18
N VAL A 149 -25.58 -20.12 -6.96
CA VAL A 149 -25.83 -20.28 -8.38
C VAL A 149 -27.19 -20.95 -8.34
N VAL A 150 -28.24 -20.14 -8.33
CA VAL A 150 -29.56 -20.62 -8.68
C VAL A 150 -29.34 -21.15 -10.09
N PRO A 151 -29.39 -22.47 -10.33
CA PRO A 151 -29.22 -22.99 -11.67
C PRO A 151 -30.27 -22.28 -12.50
N VAL A 152 -29.83 -21.50 -13.49
CA VAL A 152 -30.73 -21.00 -14.51
C VAL A 152 -31.22 -22.27 -15.19
N ILE A 153 -32.44 -22.69 -14.88
CA ILE A 153 -33.10 -23.78 -15.58
C ILE A 153 -33.32 -23.24 -16.99
N VAL A 154 -32.38 -23.55 -17.89
CA VAL A 154 -32.54 -23.32 -19.31
C VAL A 154 -33.63 -24.31 -19.73
N THR A 155 -34.86 -23.82 -19.84
CA THR A 155 -35.94 -24.58 -20.45
C THR A 155 -35.53 -24.93 -21.88
N ALA A 156 -35.86 -26.13 -22.35
CA ALA A 156 -35.45 -26.66 -23.66
C ALA A 156 -35.81 -25.74 -24.86
N ASP A 157 -36.71 -24.77 -24.65
CA ASP A 157 -37.17 -23.81 -25.65
C ASP A 157 -36.52 -22.41 -25.53
N GLY A 158 -35.35 -22.30 -24.90
CA GLY A 158 -34.61 -21.05 -24.83
C GLY A 158 -34.21 -20.51 -26.23
N PRO A 159 -34.17 -19.18 -26.43
CA PRO A 159 -33.83 -18.59 -27.72
C PRO A 159 -32.45 -19.06 -28.20
N LYS A 160 -32.35 -19.39 -29.50
CA LYS A 160 -31.10 -19.84 -30.12
C LYS A 160 -29.97 -18.84 -29.82
N PRO A 161 -28.75 -19.31 -29.47
CA PRO A 161 -27.59 -18.46 -29.29
C PRO A 161 -27.39 -17.57 -30.52
N ILE A 162 -27.17 -16.27 -30.29
CA ILE A 162 -26.88 -15.32 -31.36
C ILE A 162 -25.46 -15.61 -31.86
N ASP A 163 -25.33 -16.02 -33.12
CA ASP A 163 -24.03 -16.13 -33.79
C ASP A 163 -23.44 -14.72 -33.95
N LEU A 164 -22.38 -14.43 -33.20
CA LEU A 164 -21.62 -13.20 -33.38
C LEU A 164 -20.68 -13.36 -34.58
N PRO A 165 -20.56 -12.34 -35.46
CA PRO A 165 -19.62 -12.39 -36.57
C PRO A 165 -18.18 -12.53 -36.04
N PRO A 166 -17.30 -13.24 -36.78
CA PRO A 166 -15.91 -13.37 -36.38
C PRO A 166 -15.27 -11.98 -36.26
N PRO A 167 -14.44 -11.74 -35.23
CA PRO A 167 -13.78 -10.46 -35.06
C PRO A 167 -12.88 -10.18 -36.27
N PRO A 168 -12.77 -8.91 -36.72
CA PRO A 168 -11.91 -8.55 -37.83
C PRO A 168 -10.44 -8.95 -37.53
N PRO A 169 -9.65 -9.33 -38.54
CA PRO A 169 -8.25 -9.68 -38.35
C PRO A 169 -7.52 -8.49 -37.73
N ALA A 170 -6.79 -8.75 -36.63
CA ALA A 170 -6.03 -7.71 -35.96
C ALA A 170 -5.02 -7.10 -36.94
N PRO A 171 -4.92 -5.76 -37.05
CA PRO A 171 -3.92 -5.12 -37.90
C PRO A 171 -2.53 -5.60 -37.51
N ASP A 172 -1.65 -5.82 -38.51
CA ASP A 172 -0.30 -6.37 -38.34
C ASP A 172 0.40 -5.75 -37.13
N ALA A 173 0.35 -6.49 -36.02
CA ALA A 173 0.80 -6.04 -34.71
C ALA A 173 2.31 -6.24 -34.63
N GLU A 174 3.07 -5.39 -35.31
CA GLU A 174 4.51 -5.33 -35.11
C GLU A 174 4.81 -4.91 -33.65
N GLY A 175 5.29 -5.87 -32.87
CA GLY A 175 6.08 -5.67 -31.64
C GLY A 175 5.49 -4.75 -30.57
N ARG A 176 4.16 -4.72 -30.36
CA ARG A 176 3.57 -3.89 -29.29
C ARG A 176 3.80 -4.53 -27.92
N TRP A 177 4.74 -3.96 -27.18
CA TRP A 177 4.99 -4.26 -25.79
C TRP A 177 4.23 -3.29 -24.91
N THR A 178 3.86 -3.75 -23.72
CA THR A 178 3.28 -2.88 -22.69
C THR A 178 3.92 -3.17 -21.37
N ILE A 179 4.28 -2.13 -20.64
CA ILE A 179 4.86 -2.24 -19.31
C ILE A 179 4.02 -1.48 -18.31
N ARG A 180 3.91 -2.05 -17.11
CA ARG A 180 3.26 -1.42 -15.96
C ARG A 180 4.12 -1.62 -14.73
N GLN A 181 4.37 -0.53 -14.00
CA GLN A 181 4.99 -0.63 -12.68
C GLN A 181 3.96 -1.10 -11.66
N ILE A 182 4.30 -2.15 -10.91
CA ILE A 182 3.46 -2.73 -9.87
C ILE A 182 3.71 -1.99 -8.56
N HIS A 183 4.97 -1.90 -8.14
CA HIS A 183 5.40 -1.23 -6.93
C HIS A 183 6.87 -0.81 -7.01
N GLY A 184 7.24 0.14 -6.18
CA GLY A 184 8.60 0.63 -6.02
C GLY A 184 8.89 1.02 -4.59
N SER A 185 10.09 0.72 -4.13
CA SER A 185 10.61 1.15 -2.84
C SER A 185 12.01 1.71 -3.03
N ASN A 186 12.26 2.81 -2.35
CA ASN A 186 13.54 3.48 -2.34
C ASN A 186 13.91 3.77 -0.88
N ALA A 187 14.98 3.12 -0.42
CA ALA A 187 15.55 3.38 0.89
C ALA A 187 16.85 4.16 0.68
N SER A 188 16.88 5.41 1.14
CA SER A 188 18.06 6.27 1.10
C SER A 188 18.67 6.43 2.48
N VAL A 189 19.98 6.21 2.57
CA VAL A 189 20.79 6.51 3.74
C VAL A 189 21.96 7.33 3.24
N GLY A 190 22.01 8.59 3.63
CA GLY A 190 23.11 9.45 3.19
C GLY A 190 23.46 10.54 4.17
N PHE A 191 24.50 11.28 3.79
CA PHE A 191 24.96 12.45 4.50
C PHE A 191 24.67 13.67 3.63
N GLY A 192 23.83 14.56 4.15
CA GLY A 192 23.52 15.82 3.49
C GLY A 192 24.23 16.98 4.18
N ALA A 193 24.65 17.95 3.37
CA ALA A 193 24.89 19.31 3.82
C ALA A 193 23.68 20.15 3.39
N SER A 194 22.85 20.56 4.34
CA SER A 194 21.79 21.51 4.05
C SER A 194 22.35 22.93 4.24
N VAL A 195 22.30 23.74 3.19
CA VAL A 195 22.39 25.19 3.32
C VAL A 195 20.97 25.78 3.23
N PRO A 196 20.66 26.86 3.97
CA PRO A 196 19.39 27.55 3.86
C PRO A 196 19.10 27.88 2.38
N PHE A 197 17.87 27.60 1.93
CA PHE A 197 17.35 27.84 0.57
C PHE A 197 17.92 27.00 -0.60
N ALA A 198 18.99 26.22 -0.41
CA ALA A 198 19.56 25.41 -1.48
C ALA A 198 20.32 24.17 -0.96
N GLY A 199 19.66 23.34 -0.15
CA GLY A 199 20.23 22.08 0.28
C GLY A 199 20.47 21.15 -0.92
N ALA A 200 21.72 20.83 -1.21
CA ALA A 200 22.09 19.71 -2.08
C ALA A 200 22.61 18.59 -1.19
N SER A 201 21.77 17.61 -0.90
CA SER A 201 22.23 16.36 -0.31
C SER A 201 22.59 15.38 -1.43
N VAL A 202 23.65 14.60 -1.20
CA VAL A 202 23.96 13.42 -2.02
C VAL A 202 23.79 12.25 -1.08
N ALA A 203 22.65 11.57 -1.17
CA ALA A 203 22.41 10.36 -0.42
C ALA A 203 22.46 9.14 -1.35
N GLY A 204 23.26 8.16 -0.95
CA GLY A 204 23.24 6.83 -1.54
C GLY A 204 21.92 6.15 -1.17
N SER A 205 21.27 5.56 -2.15
CA SER A 205 20.02 4.84 -1.96
C SER A 205 20.07 3.50 -2.65
N LEU A 206 19.32 2.53 -2.12
CA LEU A 206 19.01 1.30 -2.82
C LEU A 206 17.59 1.43 -3.34
N VAL A 207 17.49 1.29 -4.65
CA VAL A 207 16.25 1.46 -5.39
C VAL A 207 15.81 0.11 -5.91
N GLU A 208 14.56 -0.24 -5.65
CA GLU A 208 13.95 -1.47 -6.14
C GLU A 208 12.58 -1.18 -6.73
N TYR A 209 12.41 -1.48 -8.01
CA TYR A 209 11.15 -1.36 -8.74
C TYR A 209 10.73 -2.69 -9.35
N HIS A 210 9.44 -2.98 -9.30
CA HIS A 210 8.84 -4.18 -9.90
C HIS A 210 7.87 -3.80 -11.00
N PHE A 211 7.99 -4.49 -12.12
CA PHE A 211 7.24 -4.23 -13.35
C PHE A 211 6.57 -5.52 -13.84
N LEU A 212 5.48 -5.33 -14.56
CA LEU A 212 4.84 -6.35 -15.38
C LEU A 212 5.04 -5.95 -16.85
N LEU A 213 5.75 -6.78 -17.60
CA LEU A 213 5.98 -6.61 -19.03
C LEU A 213 5.11 -7.60 -19.80
N VAL A 214 4.38 -7.13 -20.79
CA VAL A 214 3.45 -7.95 -21.58
C VAL A 214 3.77 -7.78 -23.06
N ASN A 215 3.91 -8.92 -23.75
CA ASN A 215 3.97 -8.98 -25.20
C ASN A 215 2.57 -9.28 -25.73
N ARG A 216 1.94 -8.29 -26.39
CA ARG A 216 0.57 -8.47 -26.89
C ARG A 216 0.48 -9.44 -28.07
N LYS A 217 1.57 -9.61 -28.83
CA LYS A 217 1.60 -10.51 -29.99
C LYS A 217 1.62 -11.97 -29.53
N THR A 218 2.44 -12.30 -28.53
CA THR A 218 2.56 -13.68 -28.02
C THR A 218 1.62 -13.99 -26.87
N SER A 219 0.86 -12.99 -26.39
CA SER A 219 0.04 -13.10 -25.18
C SER A 219 0.83 -13.67 -24.00
N GLN A 220 2.07 -13.21 -23.83
CA GLN A 220 2.95 -13.61 -22.74
C GLN A 220 3.19 -12.43 -21.80
N MET A 221 3.41 -12.74 -20.53
CA MET A 221 3.81 -11.76 -19.53
C MET A 221 5.03 -12.22 -18.74
N ALA A 222 5.88 -11.27 -18.34
CA ALA A 222 6.99 -11.50 -17.43
C ALA A 222 6.97 -10.47 -16.30
N GLN A 223 7.27 -10.94 -15.09
CA GLN A 223 7.56 -10.04 -13.97
C GLN A 223 9.02 -9.62 -14.07
N CYS A 224 9.27 -8.32 -14.09
CA CYS A 224 10.61 -7.75 -14.15
C CYS A 224 10.93 -6.94 -12.89
N ARG A 225 12.20 -6.89 -12.52
CA ARG A 225 12.73 -6.14 -11.39
C ARG A 225 13.85 -5.24 -11.88
N PHE A 226 13.78 -3.97 -11.51
CA PHE A 226 14.91 -3.06 -11.52
C PHE A 226 15.50 -3.02 -10.12
N PHE A 227 16.83 -3.14 -10.02
CA PHE A 227 17.56 -2.98 -8.77
C PHE A 227 18.87 -2.26 -9.04
N GLY A 228 19.17 -1.22 -8.27
CA GLY A 228 20.43 -0.50 -8.40
C GLY A 228 20.65 0.56 -7.34
N PRO A 229 21.89 1.05 -7.23
CA PRO A 229 22.18 2.26 -6.47
C PRO A 229 21.46 3.47 -7.09
N GLY A 230 20.89 4.30 -6.25
CA GLY A 230 20.32 5.59 -6.62
C GLY A 230 21.07 6.73 -5.92
N VAL A 231 21.16 7.86 -6.60
CA VAL A 231 21.58 9.13 -6.02
C VAL A 231 20.33 9.97 -5.80
N SER A 232 20.10 10.38 -4.56
CA SER A 232 19.02 11.32 -4.21
C SER A 232 19.59 12.70 -3.93
N GLY A 233 19.01 13.69 -4.60
CA GLY A 233 19.11 15.10 -4.28
C GLY A 233 17.70 15.68 -4.24
N GLY A 234 17.39 16.39 -3.15
CA GLY A 234 16.10 17.04 -2.96
C GLY A 234 16.31 18.48 -2.49
N VAL A 235 15.49 19.40 -3.00
CA VAL A 235 15.43 20.76 -2.49
C VAL A 235 14.44 20.77 -1.32
N ALA A 236 14.91 21.12 -0.13
CA ALA A 236 14.00 21.30 1.00
C ALA A 236 13.08 22.52 0.73
N PRO A 237 11.77 22.44 1.02
CA PRO A 237 10.87 23.58 0.87
C PRO A 237 11.31 24.72 1.78
N ALA A 238 11.14 25.97 1.32
CA ALA A 238 11.52 27.19 2.05
C ALA A 238 10.90 27.27 3.46
N ASP A 239 9.75 26.61 3.68
CA ASP A 239 9.00 26.64 4.94
C ASP A 239 9.59 25.74 6.03
N TRP A 240 10.62 24.95 5.73
CA TRP A 240 11.36 24.12 6.70
C TRP A 240 11.91 24.96 7.87
N GLU A 241 12.18 26.26 7.63
CA GLU A 241 12.67 27.23 8.61
C GLU A 241 11.78 27.39 9.86
N ARG A 242 10.51 26.98 9.81
CA ARG A 242 9.60 27.04 10.97
C ARG A 242 9.80 25.91 11.99
N LEU A 243 10.61 24.89 11.67
CA LEU A 243 10.96 23.87 12.65
C LEU A 243 12.06 24.39 13.59
N PRO A 244 11.93 24.19 14.92
CA PRO A 244 12.93 24.64 15.87
C PRO A 244 14.30 24.00 15.56
N GLY A 245 15.26 24.82 15.10
CA GLY A 245 16.61 24.40 14.68
C GLY A 245 16.94 24.60 13.19
N ALA A 246 15.98 25.03 12.37
CA ALA A 246 16.08 25.02 10.91
C ALA A 246 16.91 26.15 10.23
N GLY A 247 17.69 26.93 10.98
CA GLY A 247 18.54 28.02 10.45
C GLY A 247 20.04 27.75 10.48
N LYS A 248 20.49 26.57 10.92
CA LYS A 248 21.91 26.21 10.98
C LYS A 248 22.24 25.24 9.87
N VAL A 249 23.38 25.44 9.21
CA VAL A 249 23.98 24.42 8.33
C VAL A 249 24.13 23.15 9.15
N SER A 250 23.29 22.15 8.88
CA SER A 250 23.34 20.88 9.57
C SER A 250 24.03 19.87 8.67
N PHE A 251 25.15 19.36 9.15
CA PHE A 251 25.77 18.16 8.61
C PHE A 251 25.29 17.00 9.46
N GLY A 252 24.57 16.06 8.85
CA GLY A 252 24.04 14.93 9.59
C GLY A 252 23.57 13.80 8.68
N PRO A 253 23.44 12.58 9.24
CA PRO A 253 22.81 11.49 8.53
C PRO A 253 21.36 11.87 8.25
N THR A 254 21.00 11.88 6.97
CA THR A 254 19.62 12.01 6.50
C THR A 254 19.16 10.64 6.02
N GLY A 255 18.20 10.06 6.73
CA GLY A 255 17.49 8.86 6.30
C GLY A 255 16.20 9.24 5.60
N GLY A 256 16.01 8.74 4.39
CA GLY A 256 14.77 8.89 3.63
C GLY A 256 14.24 7.52 3.24
N VAL A 257 12.93 7.33 3.35
CA VAL A 257 12.25 6.21 2.73
C VAL A 257 11.14 6.76 1.86
N SER A 258 11.10 6.31 0.61
CA SER A 258 9.97 6.58 -0.27
C SER A 258 9.43 5.29 -0.84
N PHE A 259 8.11 5.24 -0.93
CA PHE A 259 7.37 4.15 -1.49
C PHE A 259 6.54 4.70 -2.63
N THR A 260 6.75 4.15 -3.82
CA THR A 260 6.03 4.52 -5.03
C THR A 260 5.09 3.40 -5.38
N MET A 261 3.79 3.66 -5.35
CA MET A 261 2.79 2.61 -5.38
C MET A 261 1.93 2.69 -6.65
N GLN A 262 1.74 1.53 -7.27
CA GLN A 262 0.72 1.23 -8.28
C GLN A 262 0.54 2.27 -9.39
N SER A 263 1.29 2.09 -10.47
CA SER A 263 0.93 2.71 -11.74
C SER A 263 -0.47 2.27 -12.16
N LYS A 264 -1.34 3.24 -12.42
CA LYS A 264 -2.67 2.99 -13.01
C LYS A 264 -2.62 2.89 -14.53
N THR A 265 -1.52 3.30 -15.17
CA THR A 265 -1.43 3.33 -16.63
C THR A 265 -0.50 2.23 -17.15
N TRP A 266 -0.97 1.56 -18.21
CA TRP A 266 -0.12 0.73 -19.04
C TRP A 266 0.53 1.64 -20.08
N ASN A 267 1.86 1.66 -20.09
CA ASN A 267 2.59 2.43 -21.08
C ASN A 267 2.93 1.49 -22.25
N ASN A 268 2.35 1.79 -23.41
CA ASN A 268 2.59 1.05 -24.63
C ASN A 268 3.87 1.58 -25.27
N PHE A 269 4.72 0.67 -25.75
CA PHE A 269 5.87 1.02 -26.55
C PHE A 269 6.12 -0.06 -27.60
N SER A 270 6.84 0.31 -28.65
CA SER A 270 7.22 -0.61 -29.72
C SER A 270 8.71 -0.87 -29.67
N THR A 271 9.11 -2.08 -29.98
CA THR A 271 10.51 -2.47 -30.15
C THR A 271 10.75 -2.88 -31.59
N ARG A 272 12.03 -3.08 -31.95
CA ARG A 272 12.39 -3.81 -33.16
C ARG A 272 11.87 -5.26 -33.10
N LYS A 273 11.74 -5.91 -34.26
CA LYS A 273 11.18 -7.27 -34.40
C LYS A 273 12.03 -8.37 -33.74
N ASP A 274 13.32 -8.12 -33.57
CA ASP A 274 14.31 -9.01 -32.97
C ASP A 274 14.33 -8.97 -31.43
N VAL A 275 13.57 -8.08 -30.81
CA VAL A 275 13.55 -7.93 -29.34
C VAL A 275 12.55 -8.89 -28.72
N ASP A 276 13.04 -9.75 -27.84
CA ASP A 276 12.29 -10.72 -27.04
C ASP A 276 12.39 -10.41 -25.53
N PHE A 277 11.79 -11.24 -24.65
CA PHE A 277 11.86 -11.04 -23.20
C PHE A 277 13.30 -11.05 -22.65
N PRO A 278 14.16 -12.02 -23.00
CA PRO A 278 15.58 -12.02 -22.63
C PRO A 278 16.33 -10.74 -23.01
N SER A 279 15.98 -10.11 -24.13
CA SER A 279 16.61 -8.86 -24.57
C SER A 279 16.43 -7.71 -23.58
N PHE A 280 15.42 -7.75 -22.71
CA PHE A 280 15.23 -6.75 -21.65
C PHE A 280 16.17 -6.93 -20.46
N HIS A 281 16.90 -8.05 -20.37
CA HIS A 281 17.86 -8.29 -19.29
C HIS A 281 19.12 -7.47 -19.52
N GLY A 282 19.52 -6.68 -18.53
CA GLY A 282 20.78 -5.97 -18.60
C GLY A 282 20.76 -4.64 -17.88
N LYS A 283 21.47 -3.68 -18.46
CA LYS A 283 21.63 -2.36 -17.85
C LYS A 283 20.34 -1.58 -18.01
N ALA A 284 19.96 -0.85 -16.96
CA ALA A 284 18.85 0.07 -17.00
C ALA A 284 19.16 1.32 -16.20
N VAL A 285 18.51 2.42 -16.58
CA VAL A 285 18.56 3.67 -15.85
C VAL A 285 17.14 4.08 -15.50
N TRP A 286 16.90 4.29 -14.22
CA TRP A 286 15.67 4.83 -13.69
C TRP A 286 15.89 6.30 -13.36
N ILE A 287 15.06 7.16 -13.94
CA ILE A 287 15.14 8.61 -13.79
C ILE A 287 13.86 9.07 -13.09
N GLU A 288 13.98 9.55 -11.86
CA GLU A 288 12.88 10.20 -11.16
C GLU A 288 12.98 11.71 -11.35
N PRO A 289 11.87 12.38 -11.66
CA PRO A 289 11.87 13.82 -11.55
C PRO A 289 12.07 14.21 -10.09
N ALA A 290 12.83 15.28 -9.86
CA ALA A 290 13.06 15.80 -8.51
C ALA A 290 11.71 16.04 -7.80
N GLY A 291 11.44 15.27 -6.75
CA GLY A 291 10.22 15.40 -5.97
C GLY A 291 10.24 16.69 -5.15
N LEU A 292 9.18 17.49 -5.24
CA LEU A 292 9.03 18.74 -4.49
C LEU A 292 8.35 18.47 -3.13
N GLY A 293 8.99 17.69 -2.26
CA GLY A 293 8.58 17.56 -0.86
C GLY A 293 7.60 16.43 -0.52
N LEU A 294 7.28 16.35 0.78
CA LEU A 294 6.37 15.35 1.35
C LEU A 294 4.98 15.51 0.72
N THR A 295 4.43 14.44 0.17
CA THR A 295 3.06 14.34 -0.41
C THR A 295 2.82 14.97 -1.79
N THR A 296 3.84 15.44 -2.50
CA THR A 296 3.60 15.95 -3.87
C THR A 296 3.53 14.83 -4.89
N SER A 297 2.40 14.74 -5.59
CA SER A 297 2.34 14.11 -6.92
C SER A 297 3.09 15.03 -7.89
N ALA A 298 4.39 14.78 -8.11
CA ALA A 298 5.10 15.49 -9.16
C ALA A 298 4.41 15.16 -10.50
N GLY A 299 3.90 16.17 -11.20
CA GLY A 299 3.30 16.03 -12.54
C GLY A 299 4.30 15.68 -13.64
N VAL A 300 5.47 15.16 -13.28
CA VAL A 300 6.54 14.79 -14.19
C VAL A 300 6.67 13.27 -14.17
N THR A 301 6.70 12.66 -15.35
CA THR A 301 6.66 11.21 -15.52
C THR A 301 8.07 10.61 -15.39
N PRO A 302 8.33 9.69 -14.44
CA PRO A 302 9.61 9.01 -14.38
C PRO A 302 9.88 8.17 -15.63
N ARG A 303 11.15 7.94 -15.91
CA ARG A 303 11.60 7.30 -17.15
C ARG A 303 12.45 6.07 -16.82
N LEU A 304 12.10 4.94 -17.42
CA LEU A 304 12.91 3.74 -17.46
C LEU A 304 13.62 3.68 -18.82
N VAL A 305 14.94 3.84 -18.81
CA VAL A 305 15.79 3.73 -19.99
C VAL A 305 16.41 2.35 -20.02
N LEU A 306 16.17 1.64 -21.12
CA LEU A 306 16.68 0.29 -21.40
C LEU A 306 17.63 0.39 -22.61
N PRO A 307 18.91 0.77 -22.40
CA PRO A 307 19.86 1.03 -23.48
C PRO A 307 20.06 -0.18 -24.40
N ASP A 308 20.08 -1.40 -23.84
CA ASP A 308 20.36 -2.63 -24.59
C ASP A 308 19.29 -2.92 -25.66
N VAL A 309 18.05 -2.46 -25.46
CA VAL A 309 16.95 -2.54 -26.45
C VAL A 309 16.65 -1.21 -27.14
N GLY A 310 17.36 -0.14 -26.81
CA GLY A 310 17.14 1.20 -27.37
C GLY A 310 15.78 1.81 -27.03
N VAL A 311 15.18 1.44 -25.88
CA VAL A 311 13.85 1.91 -25.47
C VAL A 311 13.96 2.85 -24.28
N THR A 312 13.18 3.93 -24.32
CA THR A 312 12.85 4.72 -23.13
C THR A 312 11.36 4.65 -22.88
N VAL A 313 10.98 4.17 -21.70
CA VAL A 313 9.58 4.07 -21.29
C VAL A 313 9.30 5.17 -20.29
N GLU A 314 8.30 6.00 -20.58
CA GLU A 314 7.68 6.84 -19.57
C GLU A 314 6.78 5.96 -18.70
N VAL A 315 7.07 5.95 -17.40
CA VAL A 315 6.32 5.15 -16.43
C VAL A 315 5.52 6.10 -15.59
N SER A 316 4.19 6.07 -15.70
CA SER A 316 3.37 6.79 -14.73
C SER A 316 3.51 6.12 -13.37
N THR A 317 4.22 6.75 -12.45
CA THR A 317 4.15 6.36 -11.05
C THR A 317 2.83 6.82 -10.47
N GLY A 318 2.20 5.99 -9.65
CA GLY A 318 1.03 6.43 -8.89
C GLY A 318 1.43 7.41 -7.80
N ASN A 319 0.74 7.37 -6.66
CA ASN A 319 1.10 8.21 -5.53
C ASN A 319 2.43 7.73 -4.92
N THR A 320 3.40 8.64 -4.82
CA THR A 320 4.63 8.42 -4.07
C THR A 320 4.47 9.01 -2.68
N ILE A 321 4.67 8.19 -1.66
CA ILE A 321 4.64 8.59 -0.25
C ILE A 321 6.07 8.52 0.28
N GLY A 322 6.59 9.65 0.77
CA GLY A 322 7.92 9.73 1.38
C GLY A 322 8.61 11.06 1.12
N THR A 323 9.84 11.17 1.63
CA THR A 323 10.77 12.24 1.25
C THR A 323 11.18 12.08 -0.21
N PRO A 324 11.57 13.15 -0.93
CA PRO A 324 12.00 13.05 -2.33
C PRO A 324 13.01 11.91 -2.52
N GLY A 325 12.63 10.95 -3.36
CA GLY A 325 13.45 9.80 -3.72
C GLY A 325 14.61 10.17 -4.64
N SER A 326 15.39 9.16 -5.01
CA SER A 326 16.56 9.30 -5.89
C SER A 326 16.22 9.89 -7.25
N THR A 327 16.78 11.06 -7.55
CA THR A 327 16.63 11.74 -8.85
C THR A 327 17.17 10.89 -10.00
N LEU A 328 18.17 10.05 -9.74
CA LEU A 328 18.77 9.17 -10.74
C LEU A 328 19.22 7.86 -10.11
N SER A 329 18.88 6.74 -10.73
CA SER A 329 19.39 5.42 -10.36
C SER A 329 19.85 4.66 -11.60
N ALA A 330 21.06 4.09 -11.53
CA ALA A 330 21.58 3.18 -12.52
C ALA A 330 21.62 1.79 -11.91
N GLY A 331 21.10 0.79 -12.64
CA GLY A 331 20.93 -0.54 -12.09
C GLY A 331 20.79 -1.62 -13.14
N THR A 332 20.33 -2.77 -12.68
CA THR A 332 20.06 -3.93 -13.51
C THR A 332 18.56 -4.13 -13.62
N PHE A 333 18.07 -4.32 -14.85
CA PHE A 333 16.72 -4.77 -15.13
C PHE A 333 16.76 -6.26 -15.48
N ALA A 334 16.00 -7.06 -14.75
CA ALA A 334 15.95 -8.51 -14.92
C ALA A 334 14.49 -8.98 -14.96
N CYS A 335 14.14 -9.83 -15.92
CA CYS A 335 12.82 -10.42 -16.03
C CYS A 335 12.85 -11.90 -15.65
N LYS A 336 11.74 -12.41 -15.14
CA LYS A 336 11.53 -13.86 -15.02
C LYS A 336 11.17 -14.44 -16.38
N GLU A 337 11.21 -15.78 -16.47
CA GLU A 337 10.71 -16.49 -17.63
C GLU A 337 9.24 -16.09 -17.92
N PRO A 338 8.90 -15.83 -19.20
CA PRO A 338 7.56 -15.39 -19.56
C PRO A 338 6.54 -16.51 -19.38
N VAL A 339 5.39 -16.17 -18.80
CA VAL A 339 4.25 -17.07 -18.61
C VAL A 339 3.16 -16.70 -19.62
N PRO A 340 2.52 -17.68 -20.29
CA PRO A 340 1.38 -17.40 -21.16
C PRO A 340 0.22 -16.82 -20.35
N LEU A 341 -0.34 -15.72 -20.84
CA LEU A 341 -1.64 -15.21 -20.40
C LEU A 341 -2.68 -16.20 -20.91
N LYS A 342 -3.04 -17.19 -20.09
CA LYS A 342 -4.32 -17.88 -20.27
C LYS A 342 -5.40 -16.83 -20.01
N LEU A 343 -5.86 -16.18 -21.07
CA LEU A 343 -7.11 -15.43 -21.03
C LEU A 343 -8.20 -16.48 -20.79
N PRO A 344 -8.90 -16.43 -19.63
CA PRO A 344 -10.03 -17.33 -19.37
C PRO A 344 -11.15 -17.13 -20.38
#